data_AF-A0A967Q8X4-F1
#
_entry.id   AF-A0A967Q8X4-F1
#
_cell.length_a   1.000
_cell.length_b   1.000
_cell.length_c   1.000
_cell.angle_alpha   90.00
_cell.angle_beta   90.00
_cell.angle_gamma   90.00
#
_symmetry.space_group_name_H-M   'P 1'
#
loop_
_entity.id
_entity.type
_entity.pdbx_description
1 polymer ?
#
loop_
_entity_poly.entity_id
_entity_poly.type
_entity_poly.pdbx_seq_one_letter_code
_entity_poly.pdbx_strand_id
1 'polypeptide(L)' 'WEWYRPVSPGDSIYYDISRSSVHVVESSKFTGGKSVHMNTRNLYVDHTGGPAGMSETLLVASERSGSKKTNKHEGVEL' A
#
# COMPACT_ATOMS: atom_id res chain seq x y z
N TRP A 1 -6.72 -8.72 -1.52
CA TRP A 1 -6.18 -9.81 -0.71
C TRP A 1 -6.62 -11.11 -1.31
N GLU A 2 -5.72 -12.08 -1.38
CA GLU A 2 -5.96 -13.45 -1.79
C GLU A 2 -5.24 -14.38 -0.80
N TRP A 3 -5.93 -15.43 -0.33
CA TRP A 3 -5.37 -16.38 0.63
C TRP A 3 -5.29 -17.76 -0.02
N TYR A 4 -4.14 -18.42 0.13
CA TYR A 4 -3.91 -19.75 -0.43
C TYR A 4 -4.00 -20.84 0.65
N ARG A 5 -3.84 -20.46 1.92
CA ARG A 5 -4.07 -21.30 3.10
C ARG A 5 -4.51 -20.46 4.30
N PRO A 6 -5.15 -21.07 5.30
CA PRO A 6 -5.33 -20.45 6.61
C PRO A 6 -3.98 -20.15 7.27
N VAL A 7 -3.94 -19.08 8.07
CA VAL A 7 -2.84 -18.74 8.99
C VAL A 7 -3.34 -19.00 10.41
N SER A 8 -2.62 -19.83 11.15
CA SER A 8 -2.97 -20.23 12.52
C SER A 8 -2.02 -19.61 13.55
N PRO A 9 -2.44 -19.48 14.83
CA PRO A 9 -1.52 -19.07 15.88
C PRO A 9 -0.27 -19.95 15.94
N GLY A 10 0.91 -19.32 15.97
CA GLY A 10 2.20 -20.01 15.96
C GLY A 10 2.82 -20.20 14.56
N ASP A 11 2.07 -19.98 13.48
CA ASP A 11 2.64 -19.95 12.14
C ASP A 11 3.63 -18.78 12.01
N SER A 12 4.84 -19.08 11.53
CA SER A 12 5.79 -18.04 11.09
C SER A 12 5.51 -17.70 9.63
N ILE A 13 5.10 -16.46 9.39
CA ILE A 13 4.86 -15.92 8.05
C ILE A 13 5.93 -14.89 7.73
N TYR A 14 6.57 -15.09 6.59
CA TYR A 14 7.53 -14.16 5.99
C TYR A 14 6.85 -13.45 4.83
N TYR A 15 7.33 -12.27 4.47
CA TYR A 15 6.79 -11.56 3.33
C TYR A 15 7.86 -10.83 2.54
N ASP A 16 7.66 -10.78 1.23
CA ASP A 16 8.41 -9.95 0.31
C ASP A 16 7.50 -8.86 -0.27
N ILE A 17 8.07 -7.67 -0.49
CA ILE A 17 7.37 -6.55 -1.12
C ILE A 17 8.02 -6.26 -2.46
N SER A 18 7.26 -6.47 -3.53
CA SER A 18 7.65 -6.04 -4.87
C SER A 18 6.87 -4.77 -5.27
N ARG A 19 7.57 -3.81 -5.89
CA ARG A 19 6.94 -2.60 -6.45
C ARG A 19 6.68 -2.88 -7.92
N SER A 20 5.40 -2.91 -8.31
CA SER A 20 5.00 -3.25 -9.68
C SER A 20 4.90 -2.03 -10.58
N SER A 21 4.52 -0.87 -10.05
CA SER A 21 4.53 0.38 -10.81
C SER A 21 4.68 1.62 -9.92
N VAL A 22 5.28 2.66 -10.47
CA VAL A 22 5.42 3.99 -9.86
C VAL A 22 4.99 5.03 -10.88
N HIS A 23 4.00 5.84 -10.54
CA HIS A 23 3.49 6.89 -11.40
C HIS A 23 3.46 8.22 -10.65
N VAL A 24 4.02 9.26 -11.27
CA VAL A 24 3.93 10.63 -10.76
C VAL A 24 2.71 11.29 -11.41
N VAL A 25 1.81 11.79 -10.58
CA VAL A 25 0.64 12.58 -10.99
C VAL A 25 0.97 14.03 -10.69
N GLU A 26 1.26 14.79 -11.75
CA GLU A 26 1.68 16.20 -11.65
C GLU A 26 0.60 17.11 -11.06
N SER A 27 -0.68 16.79 -11.31
CA SER A 27 -1.82 17.54 -10.78
C SER A 27 -2.93 16.61 -10.32
N SER A 28 -2.98 16.33 -9.02
CA SER A 28 -4.02 15.49 -8.41
C SER A 28 -5.06 16.35 -7.68
N LYS A 29 -6.31 16.30 -8.13
CA LYS A 29 -7.44 17.00 -7.47
C LYS A 29 -7.67 16.50 -6.04
N PHE A 30 -7.37 15.23 -5.78
CA PHE A 30 -7.49 14.61 -4.46
C PHE A 30 -6.44 15.12 -3.46
N THR A 31 -5.24 15.46 -3.95
CA THR A 31 -4.11 15.80 -3.09
C THR A 31 -3.68 17.26 -3.17
N GLY A 32 -4.23 18.03 -4.10
CA GLY A 32 -3.99 19.47 -4.24
C GLY A 32 -2.64 19.85 -4.84
N GLY A 33 -1.91 18.89 -5.39
CA GLY A 33 -0.55 19.08 -5.89
C GLY A 33 0.00 17.82 -6.55
N LYS A 34 1.33 17.67 -6.54
CA LYS A 34 1.99 16.47 -7.05
C LYS A 34 1.75 15.29 -6.10
N SER A 35 1.47 14.12 -6.67
CA SER A 35 1.38 12.87 -5.93
C SER A 35 2.12 11.74 -6.63
N VAL A 36 2.63 10.79 -5.86
CA VAL A 36 3.22 9.54 -6.35
C VAL A 36 2.27 8.41 -6.02
N HIS A 37 1.86 7.69 -7.05
CA HIS A 37 1.01 6.51 -6.96
C HIS A 37 1.90 5.29 -7.18
N MET A 38 1.93 4.38 -6.22
CA MET A 38 2.79 3.22 -6.25
C MET A 38 1.97 1.96 -5.99
N ASN A 39 2.01 1.02 -6.94
CA ASN A 39 1.46 -0.30 -6.72
C ASN A 39 2.52 -1.20 -6.10
N THR A 40 2.13 -1.86 -5.02
CA THR A 40 2.95 -2.82 -4.30
C THR A 40 2.23 -4.16 -4.26
N ARG A 41 2.98 -5.24 -4.47
CA ARG A 41 2.52 -6.61 -4.31
C ARG A 41 3.30 -7.23 -3.18
N ASN A 42 2.59 -7.67 -2.15
CA ASN A 42 3.15 -8.39 -1.01
C ASN A 42 2.85 -9.88 -1.20
N LEU A 43 3.90 -10.70 -1.23
CA LEU A 43 3.78 -12.16 -1.22
C LEU A 43 4.12 -12.65 0.18
N TYR A 44 3.19 -13.40 0.79
CA TYR A 44 3.37 -13.99 2.11
C TYR A 44 3.67 -15.49 1.96
N VAL A 45 4.69 -15.98 2.65
CA VAL A 45 5.14 -17.38 2.58
C VAL A 45 5.35 -17.97 3.97
N ASP A 46 5.22 -19.28 4.10
CA ASP A 46 5.59 -20.00 5.32
C ASP A 46 7.10 -20.28 5.38
N HIS A 47 7.55 -20.91 6.46
CA HIS A 47 8.96 -21.27 6.69
C HIS A 47 9.56 -22.21 5.63
N THR A 48 8.75 -22.88 4.82
CA THR A 48 9.20 -23.73 3.70
C THR A 48 9.22 -22.99 2.36
N GLY A 49 8.75 -21.74 2.32
CA GLY A 49 8.55 -20.97 1.10
C GLY A 49 7.21 -21.24 0.41
N GLY A 50 6.31 -22.00 1.03
CA GLY A 50 4.96 -22.24 0.51
C GLY A 50 4.12 -20.96 0.57
N PRO A 51 3.36 -20.60 -0.48
CA PRO A 51 2.58 -19.37 -0.49
C PRO A 51 1.43 -19.43 0.52
N ALA A 52 1.37 -18.46 1.43
CA ALA A 52 0.31 -18.30 2.41
C ALA A 52 -0.81 -17.38 1.90
N GLY A 53 -0.43 -16.30 1.23
CA GLY A 53 -1.36 -15.33 0.69
C GLY A 53 -0.64 -14.23 -0.09
N MET A 54 -1.43 -13.34 -0.66
CA MET A 54 -0.97 -12.21 -1.43
C MET A 54 -1.86 -10.99 -1.17
N SER A 55 -1.25 -9.82 -1.16
CA SER A 55 -1.98 -8.56 -1.21
C SER A 55 -1.39 -7.63 -2.26
N GLU A 56 -2.27 -6.87 -2.90
CA GLU A 56 -1.89 -5.74 -3.74
C GLU A 56 -2.37 -4.47 -3.05
N THR A 57 -1.52 -3.45 -3.01
CA THR A 57 -1.81 -2.17 -2.35
C THR A 57 -1.36 -1.03 -3.23
N LEU A 58 -2.28 -0.09 -3.45
CA LEU A 58 -1.99 1.20 -4.05
C LEU A 58 -1.64 2.21 -2.94
N LEU A 59 -0.40 2.67 -2.94
CA LEU A 59 0.07 3.74 -2.07
C LEU A 59 -0.01 5.08 -2.81
N VAL A 60 -0.67 6.07 -2.20
CA VAL A 60 -0.76 7.43 -2.72
C VAL A 60 -0.02 8.37 -1.76
N ALA A 61 1.22 8.71 -2.11
CA ALA A 61 2.00 9.71 -1.41
C ALA A 61 1.75 11.08 -2.04
N SER A 62 1.50 12.10 -1.22
CA SER A 62 1.28 13.47 -1.70
C SER A 62 2.16 14.45 -0.98
N GLU A 63 2.52 15.54 -1.68
CA GLU A 63 3.21 16.65 -1.04
C GLU A 63 2.33 17.27 0.07
N ARG A 64 2.93 17.48 1.24
CA ARG A 64 2.24 18.02 2.41
C ARG A 64 1.62 19.41 2.15
N SER A 65 2.27 20.22 1.31
CA SER A 65 1.81 21.57 0.93
C SER A 65 0.53 21.54 0.11
N GLY A 66 0.39 20.58 -0.82
CA GLY A 66 -0.83 20.38 -1.61
C GLY A 66 -2.00 19.91 -0.74
N SER A 67 -1.76 18.92 0.13
CA SER A 67 -2.82 18.29 0.92
C SER A 67 -3.46 19.22 1.95
N LYS A 68 -2.72 20.23 2.42
CA LYS A 68 -3.26 21.31 3.27
C LYS A 68 -4.20 22.25 2.52
N LYS A 69 -4.01 22.47 1.21
CA LYS A 69 -4.85 23.36 0.41
C LYS A 69 -6.21 22.75 0.07
N THR A 70 -6.29 21.42 0.08
CA THR A 70 -7.53 20.68 -0.25
C THR A 70 -8.27 20.17 0.98
N ASN A 71 -7.89 20.60 2.19
CA ASN A 71 -8.53 20.18 3.43
C ASN A 71 -8.66 18.64 3.56
N LYS A 72 -7.71 17.89 3.00
CA LYS A 72 -7.78 16.41 2.88
C LYS A 72 -7.97 15.69 4.22
N HIS A 73 -7.58 16.31 5.33
CA HIS A 73 -7.68 15.78 6.68
C HIS A 73 -8.66 16.56 7.57
N GLU A 74 -9.48 17.44 7.00
CA GLU A 74 -10.48 18.17 7.75
C GLU A 74 -11.53 17.18 8.28
N GLY A 75 -11.58 16.99 9.60
CA GLY A 75 -12.44 16.01 10.27
C GLY A 75 -11.81 14.64 10.56
N VAL A 76 -10.51 14.46 10.33
CA VAL A 76 -9.78 13.26 10.77
C VAL A 76 -9.01 13.59 12.06
N GLU A 77 -9.52 13.17 13.23
CA GLU A 77 -8.78 13.21 14.49
C GLU A 77 -7.66 12.15 14.47
N LEU A 78 -6.46 12.54 14.89
CA LEU A 78 -5.29 11.67 15.07
C LEU A 78 -5.08 11.32 16.53
#